data_AF-A9A6G6-F1
#
_entry.id   AF-A9A6G6-F1
#
_cell.length_a   1.000
_cell.length_b   1.000
_cell.length_c   1.000
_cell.angle_alpha   90.00
_cell.angle_beta   90.00
_cell.angle_gamma   90.00
#
_symmetry.space_group_name_H-M   'P 1'
#
loop_
_entity.id
_entity.type
_entity.pdbx_description
1 polymer ?
#
loop_
_entity_poly.entity_id
_entity_poly.type
_entity_poly.pdbx_seq_one_letter_code
_entity_poly.pdbx_strand_id
1 'polypeptide(L)'
;MKPRVFIGSSVEGVNVAEAIQRHLKDDAEVKIWHQGVFELSKTSIESLENALDSFDFGIFVFNNEDILKIRGEEKSAVRDNLIFEFGLFIGKLTRERVFFVIPSGSDLHLPTDLLGITYGQYDANQSDDNIDTATKIFSNQVRIPIKALGRFKNYADNPGSLDSKQKKEYKFECDGWHDDFIEKNYTLAREKLISLCKTEKNANNKLPHEMWIAYCDFKLDKFKGIEELDKLLNENMGNIEVNKFISDIYSRENYLDKSISILKNARKKFDNDPSLITRQANILKRTEGLNQALTFLEDNKEKNSASIDLLIYYYLLEKKEDEKARKYIHSIYQKFPNNDQIKYRYARLAIDRRENEIALYLLDNLTKKYPENPDYWAFLGNCAIFFDYNDLALSAYKKAEELTNSQQSWIVGNIGNVYNNRGFYSEAIEYLKRAIDLDKDDDYAYDRTSSAIKNRSKEKEKIKESCAQGQKLLNEYIIEE
;
A
#
# COMPACT_ATOMS: atom_id res chain seq x y z
N MET A 1 27.21 -22.63 7.36
CA MET A 1 26.89 -21.86 8.59
C MET A 1 25.39 -21.65 8.60
N LYS A 2 24.68 -21.90 9.72
CA LYS A 2 23.21 -21.89 9.75
C LYS A 2 22.67 -20.46 9.54
N PRO A 3 21.52 -20.27 8.86
CA PRO A 3 20.82 -19.00 8.83
C PRO A 3 20.33 -18.61 10.24
N ARG A 4 20.29 -17.31 10.55
CA ARG A 4 19.82 -16.77 11.81
C ARG A 4 18.37 -16.32 11.67
N VAL A 5 17.50 -16.75 12.58
CA VAL A 5 16.07 -16.41 12.55
C VAL A 5 15.70 -15.63 13.81
N PHE A 6 15.05 -14.49 13.62
CA PHE A 6 14.44 -13.71 14.70
C PHE A 6 12.99 -14.15 14.91
N ILE A 7 12.55 -14.32 16.17
CA ILE A 7 11.14 -14.50 16.51
C ILE A 7 10.64 -13.35 17.39
N GLY A 8 9.71 -12.56 16.87
CA GLY A 8 8.97 -11.54 17.60
C GLY A 8 7.65 -12.09 18.16
N SER A 9 7.38 -11.85 19.43
CA SER A 9 6.11 -12.20 20.07
C SER A 9 5.80 -11.23 21.21
N SER A 10 4.52 -11.13 21.57
CA SER A 10 4.08 -10.63 22.87
C SER A 10 4.50 -11.58 24.01
N VAL A 11 4.17 -11.21 25.25
CA VAL A 11 4.43 -12.03 26.44
C VAL A 11 3.56 -13.29 26.42
N GLU A 12 2.33 -13.16 25.94
CA GLU A 12 1.32 -14.21 25.84
C GLU A 12 1.63 -15.17 24.68
N GLY A 13 2.34 -14.70 23.64
CA GLY A 13 2.80 -15.50 22.51
C GLY A 13 4.12 -16.25 22.73
N VAL A 14 4.77 -16.10 23.90
CA VAL A 14 6.09 -16.69 24.17
C VAL A 14 6.09 -18.21 24.02
N ASN A 15 5.07 -18.90 24.53
CA ASN A 15 5.00 -20.37 24.47
C ASN A 15 4.97 -20.90 23.01
N VAL A 16 4.33 -20.15 22.11
CA VAL A 16 4.28 -20.45 20.67
C VAL A 16 5.63 -20.17 20.02
N ALA A 17 6.27 -19.06 20.37
CA ALA A 17 7.61 -18.70 19.89
C ALA A 17 8.66 -19.75 20.30
N GLU A 18 8.59 -20.25 21.54
CA GLU A 18 9.46 -21.32 22.04
C GLU A 18 9.25 -22.65 21.30
N ALA A 19 7.99 -23.02 21.02
CA ALA A 19 7.69 -24.21 20.24
C ALA A 19 8.25 -24.13 18.80
N ILE A 20 8.08 -22.98 18.13
CA ILE A 20 8.65 -22.73 16.80
C ILE A 20 10.19 -22.77 16.85
N GLN A 21 10.81 -22.20 17.89
CA GLN A 21 12.25 -22.28 18.10
C GLN A 21 12.73 -23.73 18.22
N ARG A 22 12.01 -24.59 18.98
CA ARG A 22 12.36 -26.02 19.10
C ARG A 22 12.32 -26.74 17.75
N HIS A 23 11.30 -26.50 16.93
CA HIS A 23 11.15 -27.15 15.62
C HIS A 23 12.19 -26.75 14.57
N LEU A 24 12.75 -25.55 14.69
CA LEU A 24 13.69 -24.98 13.72
C LEU A 24 15.16 -25.07 14.17
N LYS A 25 15.44 -25.59 15.38
CA LYS A 25 16.78 -25.68 15.98
C LYS A 25 17.82 -26.39 15.09
N ASP A 26 17.40 -27.41 14.36
CA ASP A 26 18.30 -28.18 13.50
C ASP A 26 18.58 -27.46 12.17
N ASP A 27 17.72 -26.54 11.75
CA ASP A 27 17.79 -25.87 10.44
C ASP A 27 18.36 -24.45 10.53
N ALA A 28 18.17 -23.76 11.66
CA ALA A 28 18.56 -22.36 11.85
C ALA A 28 19.04 -22.05 13.28
N GLU A 29 19.78 -20.95 13.43
CA GLU A 29 20.07 -20.33 14.72
C GLU A 29 18.94 -19.37 15.08
N VAL A 30 18.00 -19.85 15.89
CA VAL A 30 16.77 -19.11 16.19
C VAL A 30 16.88 -18.40 17.55
N LYS A 31 16.56 -17.10 17.58
CA LYS A 31 16.48 -16.32 18.83
C LYS A 31 15.11 -15.65 18.95
N ILE A 32 14.50 -15.80 20.13
CA ILE A 32 13.26 -15.10 20.48
C ILE A 32 13.62 -13.73 21.05
N TRP A 33 12.76 -12.73 20.86
CA TRP A 33 13.01 -11.33 21.19
C TRP A 33 13.56 -11.10 22.63
N HIS A 34 13.13 -11.88 23.62
CA HIS A 34 13.50 -11.71 25.03
C HIS A 34 14.80 -12.46 25.39
N GLN A 35 15.36 -13.26 24.48
CA GLN A 35 16.58 -14.05 24.67
C GLN A 35 17.83 -13.24 24.29
N GLY A 36 17.96 -12.04 24.87
CA GLY A 36 19.13 -11.18 24.70
C GLY A 36 19.22 -10.46 23.37
N VAL A 37 18.09 -10.17 22.72
CA VAL A 37 18.03 -9.24 21.56
C VAL A 37 17.99 -7.77 22.04
N PHE A 38 17.38 -7.51 23.20
CA PHE A 38 17.38 -6.19 23.83
C PHE A 38 18.51 -6.09 24.86
N GLU A 39 19.44 -5.16 24.62
CA GLU A 39 20.51 -4.86 25.56
C GLU A 39 20.05 -3.81 26.58
N LEU A 40 20.52 -3.93 27.82
CA LEU A 40 20.28 -2.93 28.86
C LEU A 40 20.79 -1.55 28.37
N SER A 41 20.01 -0.50 28.61
CA SER A 41 20.30 0.89 28.24
C SER A 41 20.16 1.26 26.75
N LYS A 42 19.67 0.37 25.87
CA LYS A 42 19.25 0.72 24.49
C LYS A 42 17.75 0.85 24.38
N THR A 43 17.28 1.67 23.44
CA THR A 43 15.86 1.74 23.11
C THR A 43 15.41 0.50 22.32
N SER A 44 14.12 0.17 22.35
CA SER A 44 13.57 -0.98 21.61
C SER A 44 13.85 -0.87 20.10
N ILE A 45 13.80 0.35 19.55
CA ILE A 45 14.04 0.59 18.12
C ILE A 45 15.51 0.33 17.74
N GLU A 46 16.48 0.76 18.55
CA GLU A 46 17.91 0.51 18.29
C GLU A 46 18.26 -0.98 18.40
N SER A 47 17.58 -1.70 19.29
CA SER A 47 17.75 -3.15 19.43
C SER A 47 17.17 -3.91 18.23
N LEU A 48 16.04 -3.44 17.68
CA LEU A 48 15.45 -3.96 16.46
C LEU A 48 16.29 -3.65 15.21
N GLU A 49 16.86 -2.45 15.10
CA GLU A 49 17.79 -2.10 14.00
C GLU A 49 19.03 -3.02 14.00
N ASN A 50 19.63 -3.27 15.17
CA ASN A 50 20.74 -4.23 15.29
C ASN A 50 20.32 -5.67 14.97
N ALA A 51 19.07 -6.05 15.29
CA ALA A 51 18.51 -7.35 14.93
C ALA A 51 18.37 -7.48 13.40
N LEU A 52 17.88 -6.45 12.72
CA LEU A 52 17.69 -6.44 11.26
C LEU A 52 18.98 -6.69 10.47
N ASP A 53 20.13 -6.25 10.98
CA ASP A 53 21.44 -6.50 10.36
C ASP A 53 22.04 -7.86 10.74
N SER A 54 21.49 -8.50 11.77
CA SER A 54 22.04 -9.72 12.38
C SER A 54 21.26 -11.00 12.02
N PHE A 55 20.03 -10.88 11.51
CA PHE A 55 19.15 -12.01 11.22
C PHE A 55 18.86 -12.12 9.72
N ASP A 56 18.78 -13.37 9.24
CA ASP A 56 18.52 -13.69 7.83
C ASP A 56 17.03 -13.87 7.54
N PHE A 57 16.21 -14.08 8.58
CA PHE A 57 14.76 -14.29 8.53
C PHE A 57 14.07 -13.72 9.77
N GLY A 58 12.78 -13.39 9.63
CA GLY A 58 11.90 -12.99 10.74
C GLY A 58 10.65 -13.86 10.84
N ILE A 59 10.21 -14.17 12.05
CA ILE A 59 8.94 -14.85 12.35
C ILE A 59 8.21 -14.06 13.42
N PHE A 60 6.92 -13.80 13.24
CA PHE A 60 6.12 -13.05 14.19
C PHE A 60 4.91 -13.85 14.68
N VAL A 61 4.69 -13.90 15.99
CA VAL A 61 3.55 -14.58 16.61
C VAL A 61 2.49 -13.55 16.98
N PHE A 62 1.42 -13.51 16.22
CA PHE A 62 0.33 -12.55 16.38
C PHE A 62 -0.81 -13.19 17.18
N ASN A 63 -1.13 -12.63 18.34
CA ASN A 63 -2.21 -13.09 19.23
C ASN A 63 -3.32 -12.03 19.40
N ASN A 64 -4.49 -12.48 19.85
CA ASN A 64 -5.67 -11.67 20.16
C ASN A 64 -5.50 -10.94 21.51
N GLU A 65 -4.84 -9.78 21.53
CA GLU A 65 -4.49 -9.11 22.80
C GLU A 65 -5.19 -7.77 23.01
N ASP A 66 -5.46 -7.00 21.94
CA ASP A 66 -6.12 -5.70 22.04
C ASP A 66 -7.56 -5.75 21.53
N ILE A 67 -8.45 -4.95 22.10
CA ILE A 67 -9.84 -4.77 21.63
C ILE A 67 -9.92 -3.44 20.88
N LEU A 68 -10.12 -3.50 19.57
CA LEU A 68 -10.43 -2.35 18.74
C LEU A 68 -11.93 -2.13 18.66
N LYS A 69 -12.38 -0.91 18.94
CA LYS A 69 -13.76 -0.47 18.63
C LYS A 69 -13.80 0.15 17.24
N ILE A 70 -14.30 -0.60 16.26
CA ILE A 70 -14.44 -0.13 14.88
C ILE A 70 -15.92 -0.10 14.52
N ARG A 71 -16.44 1.08 14.17
CA ARG A 71 -17.84 1.28 13.71
C ARG A 71 -18.92 0.74 14.67
N GLY A 72 -18.63 0.68 15.98
CA GLY A 72 -19.56 0.21 17.00
C GLY A 72 -19.43 -1.29 17.35
N GLU A 73 -18.58 -2.03 16.64
CA GLU A 73 -18.26 -3.43 16.94
C GLU A 73 -16.89 -3.54 17.65
N GLU A 74 -16.82 -4.36 18.69
CA GLU A 74 -15.58 -4.72 19.38
C GLU A 74 -14.93 -5.88 18.62
N LYS A 75 -13.73 -5.66 18.07
CA LYS A 75 -12.93 -6.67 17.37
C LYS A 75 -11.59 -6.85 18.05
N SER A 76 -11.07 -8.09 18.07
CA SER A 76 -9.74 -8.35 18.60
C SER A 76 -8.65 -8.00 17.57
N ALA A 77 -7.53 -7.46 18.01
CA ALA A 77 -6.44 -7.00 17.15
C ALA A 77 -5.06 -7.38 17.69
N VAL A 78 -4.10 -7.41 16.77
CA VAL A 78 -2.68 -7.57 17.10
C VAL A 78 -2.18 -6.26 17.69
N ARG A 79 -1.34 -6.37 18.71
CA ARG A 79 -0.67 -5.23 19.34
C ARG A 79 0.11 -4.39 18.32
N ASP A 80 -0.11 -3.09 18.33
CA ASP A 80 0.43 -2.14 17.34
C ASP A 80 1.96 -2.22 17.16
N ASN A 81 2.70 -2.45 18.25
CA ASN A 81 4.15 -2.55 18.23
C ASN A 81 4.64 -3.77 17.41
N LEU A 82 3.90 -4.88 17.43
CA LEU A 82 4.30 -6.11 16.76
C LEU A 82 4.04 -6.05 15.24
N ILE A 83 2.99 -5.32 14.84
CA ILE A 83 2.74 -4.97 13.43
C ILE A 83 3.86 -4.08 12.88
N PHE A 84 4.29 -3.09 13.67
CA PHE A 84 5.40 -2.20 13.30
C PHE A 84 6.71 -2.97 13.11
N GLU A 85 7.06 -3.85 14.07
CA GLU A 85 8.25 -4.71 13.98
C GLU A 85 8.22 -5.63 12.76
N PHE A 86 7.05 -6.24 12.47
CA PHE A 86 6.83 -7.04 11.29
C PHE A 86 7.08 -6.25 9.99
N GLY A 87 6.54 -5.03 9.90
CA GLY A 87 6.76 -4.13 8.77
C GLY A 87 8.23 -3.75 8.57
N LEU A 88 8.96 -3.49 9.66
CA LEU A 88 10.40 -3.20 9.63
C LEU A 88 11.20 -4.38 9.06
N PHE A 89 10.91 -5.60 9.49
CA PHE A 89 11.57 -6.81 8.99
C PHE A 89 11.29 -7.05 7.50
N ILE A 90 10.04 -6.83 7.04
CA ILE A 90 9.71 -6.92 5.61
C ILE A 90 10.51 -5.91 4.79
N GLY A 91 10.63 -4.68 5.29
CA GLY A 91 11.36 -3.62 4.60
C GLY A 91 12.83 -3.96 4.34
N LYS A 92 13.48 -4.64 5.30
CA LYS A 92 14.91 -5.00 5.21
C LYS A 92 15.15 -6.36 4.54
N LEU A 93 14.46 -7.41 4.99
CA LEU A 93 14.74 -8.78 4.58
C LEU A 93 13.88 -9.22 3.39
N THR A 94 12.98 -8.36 2.91
CA THR A 94 11.97 -8.64 1.88
C THR A 94 10.90 -9.65 2.33
N ARG A 95 9.77 -9.68 1.60
CA ARG A 95 8.60 -10.48 1.97
C ARG A 95 8.85 -12.00 1.98
N GLU A 96 9.79 -12.50 1.19
CA GLU A 96 10.10 -13.94 1.10
C GLU A 96 10.85 -14.49 2.33
N ARG A 97 11.30 -13.61 3.25
CA ARG A 97 12.10 -13.98 4.43
C ARG A 97 11.42 -13.67 5.76
N VAL A 98 10.20 -13.15 5.73
CA VAL A 98 9.47 -12.73 6.94
C VAL A 98 8.11 -13.38 6.96
N PHE A 99 7.83 -14.10 8.04
CA PHE A 99 6.63 -14.91 8.22
C PHE A 99 5.89 -14.47 9.48
N PHE A 100 4.59 -14.74 9.56
CA PHE A 100 3.87 -14.61 10.82
C PHE A 100 2.84 -15.73 10.98
N VAL A 101 2.42 -15.97 12.22
CA VAL A 101 1.47 -17.01 12.59
C VAL A 101 0.39 -16.46 13.52
N ILE A 102 -0.86 -16.88 13.33
CA ILE A 102 -2.02 -16.51 14.15
C ILE A 102 -2.75 -17.76 14.71
N PRO A 103 -3.55 -17.63 15.78
CA PRO A 103 -4.45 -18.69 16.22
C PRO A 103 -5.51 -19.05 15.15
N SER A 104 -5.83 -20.33 15.02
CA SER A 104 -6.88 -20.78 14.09
C SER A 104 -8.25 -20.31 14.55
N GLY A 105 -9.04 -19.75 13.63
CA GLY A 105 -10.40 -19.28 13.93
C GLY A 105 -10.49 -17.93 14.64
N SER A 106 -9.38 -17.17 14.77
CA SER A 106 -9.42 -15.80 15.29
C SER A 106 -9.86 -14.80 14.21
N ASP A 107 -10.87 -13.95 14.50
CA ASP A 107 -11.19 -12.74 13.72
C ASP A 107 -10.26 -11.59 14.10
N LEU A 108 -8.96 -11.79 13.85
CA LEU A 108 -7.89 -10.87 14.20
C LEU A 108 -7.81 -9.76 13.15
N HIS A 109 -8.09 -8.51 13.53
CA HIS A 109 -7.99 -7.38 12.62
C HIS A 109 -6.53 -7.05 12.30
N LEU A 110 -6.12 -7.28 11.05
CA LEU A 110 -4.82 -6.86 10.50
C LEU A 110 -4.98 -5.56 9.71
N PRO A 111 -3.95 -4.69 9.65
CA PRO A 111 -3.93 -3.55 8.74
C PRO A 111 -4.25 -3.98 7.31
N THR A 112 -4.99 -3.16 6.57
CA THR A 112 -5.42 -3.47 5.20
C THR A 112 -4.26 -3.76 4.24
N ASP A 113 -3.08 -3.18 4.50
CA ASP A 113 -1.86 -3.41 3.74
C ASP A 113 -1.19 -4.77 4.04
N LEU A 114 -1.60 -5.45 5.11
CA LEU A 114 -1.20 -6.83 5.46
C LEU A 114 -2.25 -7.87 5.04
N LEU A 115 -3.45 -7.44 4.62
CA LEU A 115 -4.46 -8.29 3.99
C LEU A 115 -3.95 -8.65 2.58
N GLY A 116 -3.39 -9.84 2.40
CA GLY A 116 -2.68 -10.26 1.19
C GLY A 116 -1.31 -10.91 1.44
N ILE A 117 -0.86 -10.98 2.70
CA ILE A 117 0.32 -11.78 3.08
C ILE A 117 -0.14 -13.09 3.70
N THR A 118 0.12 -14.21 3.01
CA THR A 118 -0.19 -15.55 3.51
C THR A 118 0.54 -15.80 4.84
N TYR A 119 -0.23 -16.10 5.88
CA TYR A 119 0.26 -16.36 7.22
C TYR A 119 0.03 -17.81 7.64
N GLY A 120 0.79 -18.25 8.64
CA GLY A 120 0.56 -19.54 9.27
C GLY A 120 -0.61 -19.50 10.25
N GLN A 121 -1.30 -20.62 10.40
CA GLN A 121 -2.23 -20.80 11.50
C GLN A 121 -1.74 -21.91 12.43
N TYR A 122 -1.96 -21.73 13.74
CA TYR A 122 -1.77 -22.79 14.74
C TYR A 122 -3.08 -23.00 15.51
N ASP A 123 -3.39 -24.24 15.87
CA ASP A 123 -4.60 -24.55 16.61
C ASP A 123 -4.38 -24.28 18.11
N ALA A 124 -5.02 -23.24 18.62
CA ALA A 124 -4.91 -22.84 20.02
C ALA A 124 -5.86 -23.63 20.96
N ASN A 125 -6.80 -24.42 20.42
CA ASN A 125 -7.86 -25.08 21.19
C ASN A 125 -7.81 -26.63 21.10
N GLN A 126 -6.65 -27.19 20.75
CA GLN A 126 -6.48 -28.64 20.60
C GLN A 126 -6.64 -29.36 21.94
N SER A 127 -7.37 -30.49 21.95
CA SER A 127 -7.84 -31.21 23.16
C SER A 127 -6.78 -31.66 24.16
N ASP A 128 -5.49 -31.65 23.79
CA ASP A 128 -4.35 -32.07 24.62
C ASP A 128 -3.45 -30.89 25.06
N ASP A 129 -3.83 -29.62 24.82
CA ASP A 129 -3.07 -28.40 25.17
C ASP A 129 -1.61 -28.36 24.66
N ASN A 130 -1.27 -29.19 23.68
CA ASN A 130 0.11 -29.36 23.23
C ASN A 130 0.48 -28.40 22.09
N ILE A 131 0.90 -27.19 22.47
CA ILE A 131 1.36 -26.11 21.56
C ILE A 131 2.50 -26.54 20.61
N ASP A 132 3.28 -27.56 20.99
CA ASP A 132 4.34 -28.13 20.16
C ASP A 132 3.75 -28.85 18.94
N THR A 133 2.67 -29.61 19.10
CA THR A 133 2.02 -30.24 17.93
C THR A 133 1.34 -29.20 17.05
N ALA A 134 0.70 -28.19 17.65
CA ALA A 134 -0.05 -27.15 16.95
C ALA A 134 0.82 -26.29 16.01
N THR A 135 2.08 -26.03 16.38
CA THR A 135 3.00 -25.17 15.60
C THR A 135 3.81 -25.94 14.55
N LYS A 136 3.76 -27.27 14.56
CA LYS A 136 4.60 -28.13 13.70
C LYS A 136 4.35 -27.92 12.20
N ILE A 137 3.10 -27.72 11.80
CA ILE A 137 2.72 -27.48 10.40
C ILE A 137 3.34 -26.16 9.92
N PHE A 138 3.16 -25.08 10.68
CA PHE A 138 3.74 -23.78 10.39
C PHE A 138 5.27 -23.84 10.34
N SER A 139 5.92 -24.45 11.33
CA SER A 139 7.38 -24.58 11.34
C SER A 139 7.92 -25.36 10.14
N ASN A 140 7.20 -26.39 9.67
CA ASN A 140 7.57 -27.12 8.45
C ASN A 140 7.45 -26.25 7.20
N GLN A 141 6.41 -25.42 7.10
CA GLN A 141 6.22 -24.49 5.98
C GLN A 141 7.34 -23.45 5.93
N VAL A 142 7.74 -22.90 7.09
CA VAL A 142 8.84 -21.93 7.20
C VAL A 142 10.22 -22.56 6.96
N ARG A 143 10.40 -23.85 7.27
CA ARG A 143 11.66 -24.57 7.00
C ARG A 143 12.00 -24.61 5.51
N ILE A 144 11.00 -24.70 4.64
CA ILE A 144 11.18 -24.78 3.18
C ILE A 144 11.92 -23.54 2.63
N PRO A 145 11.44 -22.29 2.84
CA PRO A 145 12.15 -21.09 2.41
C PRO A 145 13.46 -20.88 3.16
N ILE A 146 13.59 -21.23 4.45
CA ILE A 146 14.88 -21.14 5.17
C ILE A 146 15.96 -21.98 4.48
N LYS A 147 15.62 -23.21 4.06
CA LYS A 147 16.57 -24.09 3.34
C LYS A 147 16.85 -23.61 1.92
N ALA A 148 15.84 -23.10 1.22
CA ALA A 148 15.96 -22.65 -0.15
C ALA A 148 16.76 -21.34 -0.29
N LEU A 149 16.45 -20.36 0.57
CA LEU A 149 16.97 -19.00 0.46
C LEU A 149 18.27 -18.79 1.25
N GLY A 150 18.56 -19.65 2.24
CA GLY A 150 19.79 -19.61 3.01
C GLY A 150 20.05 -18.25 3.67
N ARG A 151 21.33 -17.92 3.90
CA ARG A 151 21.71 -16.62 4.49
C ARG A 151 21.36 -15.45 3.59
N PHE A 152 20.93 -14.36 4.18
CA PHE A 152 20.64 -13.13 3.48
C PHE A 152 21.95 -12.47 3.06
N LYS A 153 22.15 -12.31 1.76
CA LYS A 153 23.27 -11.54 1.20
C LYS A 153 22.74 -10.15 0.89
N ASN A 154 23.30 -9.12 1.51
CA ASN A 154 22.97 -7.74 1.19
C ASN A 154 23.20 -7.50 -0.31
N TYR A 155 22.28 -6.76 -0.95
CA TYR A 155 22.34 -6.37 -2.36
C TYR A 155 23.59 -5.55 -2.74
N ALA A 156 24.45 -5.20 -1.78
CA ALA A 156 25.70 -4.49 -1.99
C ALA A 156 26.84 -5.35 -2.57
N ASP A 157 26.75 -6.70 -2.54
CA ASP A 157 27.92 -7.56 -2.75
C ASP A 157 27.98 -8.35 -4.08
N ASN A 158 27.15 -8.08 -5.11
CA ASN A 158 27.35 -8.75 -6.42
C ASN A 158 26.65 -8.07 -7.63
N PRO A 159 27.39 -7.36 -8.52
CA PRO A 159 26.87 -6.92 -9.82
C PRO A 159 27.23 -7.97 -10.89
N GLY A 160 26.27 -8.79 -11.33
CA GLY A 160 26.57 -9.77 -12.38
C GLY A 160 25.39 -10.57 -12.91
N SER A 161 25.16 -10.43 -14.22
CA SER A 161 24.37 -11.26 -15.14
C SER A 161 22.84 -11.09 -15.17
N LEU A 162 22.39 -10.15 -16.01
CA LEU A 162 21.33 -10.44 -16.98
C LEU A 162 21.80 -9.92 -18.33
N ASP A 163 21.90 -10.84 -19.28
CA ASP A 163 22.42 -10.58 -20.61
C ASP A 163 21.42 -9.78 -21.45
N SER A 164 22.04 -8.93 -22.25
CA SER A 164 21.53 -7.87 -23.09
C SER A 164 20.45 -8.30 -24.10
N LYS A 165 19.36 -7.52 -24.15
CA LYS A 165 18.78 -7.06 -25.42
C LYS A 165 17.89 -5.81 -25.21
N GLN A 166 18.49 -4.68 -25.61
CA GLN A 166 17.85 -3.43 -26.00
C GLN A 166 16.76 -2.87 -25.08
N LYS A 167 17.16 -2.44 -23.88
CA LYS A 167 16.60 -1.21 -23.31
C LYS A 167 17.67 -0.15 -23.47
N LYS A 168 17.35 0.95 -24.16
CA LYS A 168 18.10 2.20 -24.00
C LYS A 168 17.94 2.59 -22.53
N GLU A 169 18.92 2.21 -21.72
CA GLU A 169 19.06 2.71 -20.36
C GLU A 169 19.26 4.22 -20.45
N TYR A 170 18.19 4.97 -20.19
CA TYR A 170 18.35 6.25 -19.54
C TYR A 170 18.82 5.94 -18.12
N LYS A 171 20.15 5.86 -17.95
CA LYS A 171 20.78 5.83 -16.63
C LYS A 171 20.49 7.17 -15.97
N PHE A 172 19.48 7.21 -15.10
CA PHE A 172 19.43 8.23 -14.07
C PHE A 172 20.58 7.91 -13.12
N GLU A 173 21.71 8.60 -13.26
CA GLU A 173 22.70 8.71 -12.18
C GLU A 173 22.00 9.47 -11.05
N CYS A 174 21.31 8.75 -10.17
CA CYS A 174 20.90 9.31 -8.89
C CYS A 174 22.16 9.30 -8.03
N ASP A 175 22.59 10.46 -7.55
CA ASP A 175 23.79 10.62 -6.72
C ASP A 175 23.70 9.90 -5.34
N GLY A 176 22.67 9.06 -5.12
CA GLY A 176 22.50 8.13 -4.00
C GLY A 176 22.23 8.76 -2.65
N TRP A 177 22.34 10.08 -2.52
CA TRP A 177 22.19 10.77 -1.23
C TRP A 177 20.78 10.63 -0.63
N HIS A 178 19.75 10.45 -1.48
CA HIS A 178 18.38 10.23 -1.02
C HIS A 178 18.25 8.90 -0.26
N ASP A 179 18.89 7.84 -0.76
CA ASP A 179 18.89 6.52 -0.13
C ASP A 179 19.59 6.60 1.23
N ASP A 180 20.75 7.25 1.28
CA ASP A 180 21.46 7.48 2.55
C ASP A 180 20.60 8.28 3.54
N PHE A 181 19.88 9.30 3.07
CA PHE A 181 19.00 10.08 3.95
C PHE A 181 17.86 9.22 4.51
N ILE A 182 17.23 8.39 3.66
CA ILE A 182 16.14 7.48 4.04
C ILE A 182 16.64 6.43 5.04
N GLU A 183 17.84 5.89 4.81
CA GLU A 183 18.54 4.96 5.69
C GLU A 183 19.11 5.63 6.96
N LYS A 184 18.84 6.92 7.16
CA LYS A 184 19.31 7.73 8.30
C LYS A 184 20.83 7.92 8.37
N ASN A 185 21.55 7.62 7.28
CA ASN A 185 22.97 7.89 7.09
C ASN A 185 23.21 9.38 6.75
N TYR A 186 22.75 10.28 7.63
CA TYR A 186 22.70 11.73 7.36
C TYR A 186 24.08 12.35 7.09
N THR A 187 25.15 11.84 7.72
CA THR A 187 26.51 12.30 7.46
C THR A 187 26.92 12.01 6.01
N LEU A 188 26.67 10.80 5.52
CA LEU A 188 27.00 10.40 4.15
C LEU A 188 26.13 11.13 3.12
N ALA A 189 24.83 11.23 3.38
CA ALA A 189 23.90 12.01 2.56
C ALA A 189 24.39 13.46 2.42
N ARG A 190 24.77 14.08 3.54
CA ARG A 190 25.30 15.44 3.61
C ARG A 190 26.60 15.60 2.83
N GLU A 191 27.55 14.67 2.97
CA GLU A 191 28.83 14.72 2.23
C GLU A 191 28.62 14.65 0.72
N LYS A 192 27.74 13.74 0.26
CA LYS A 192 27.37 13.64 -1.16
C LYS A 192 26.71 14.92 -1.66
N LEU A 193 25.74 15.47 -0.92
CA LEU A 193 25.10 16.75 -1.25
C LEU A 193 26.11 17.91 -1.34
N ILE A 194 27.09 17.98 -0.43
CA ILE A 194 28.15 19.00 -0.48
C ILE A 194 29.01 18.84 -1.74
N SER A 195 29.29 17.60 -2.16
CA SER A 195 30.01 17.32 -3.41
C SER A 195 29.22 17.83 -4.63
N LEU A 196 27.90 17.63 -4.65
CA LEU A 196 27.02 18.13 -5.71
C LEU A 196 27.01 19.67 -5.75
N CYS A 197 26.92 20.33 -4.60
CA CYS A 197 26.99 21.79 -4.54
C CYS A 197 28.33 22.37 -5.07
N LYS A 198 29.43 21.62 -4.93
CA LYS A 198 30.75 22.03 -5.43
C LYS A 198 30.86 21.93 -6.95
N THR A 199 30.23 20.91 -7.55
CA THR A 199 30.31 20.66 -8.99
C THR A 199 29.27 21.45 -9.78
N GLU A 200 28.14 21.79 -9.16
CA GLU A 200 27.13 22.66 -9.76
C GLU A 200 27.64 24.10 -9.90
N LYS A 201 27.36 24.75 -11.03
CA LYS A 201 27.76 26.13 -11.32
C LYS A 201 26.59 27.11 -11.21
N ASN A 202 25.36 26.63 -11.37
CA ASN A 202 24.15 27.45 -11.30
C ASN A 202 23.62 27.52 -9.86
N ALA A 203 23.56 28.73 -9.29
CA ALA A 203 23.04 28.95 -7.94
C ALA A 203 21.61 28.40 -7.74
N ASN A 204 20.74 28.47 -8.75
CA ASN A 204 19.37 27.96 -8.64
C ASN A 204 19.32 26.43 -8.52
N ASN A 205 20.30 25.72 -9.07
CA ASN A 205 20.40 24.26 -8.95
C ASN A 205 21.12 23.84 -7.65
N LYS A 206 21.87 24.75 -7.01
CA LYS A 206 22.47 24.51 -5.70
C LYS A 206 21.45 24.57 -4.57
N LEU A 207 20.52 25.51 -4.65
CA LEU A 207 19.57 25.77 -3.57
C LEU A 207 18.81 24.52 -3.09
N PRO A 208 18.27 23.64 -3.96
CA PRO A 208 17.66 22.39 -3.50
C PRO A 208 18.62 21.50 -2.69
N HIS A 209 19.88 21.39 -3.10
CA HIS A 209 20.88 20.63 -2.36
C HIS A 209 21.23 21.30 -1.02
N GLU A 210 21.36 22.63 -0.99
CA GLU A 210 21.58 23.41 0.24
C GLU A 210 20.42 23.22 1.25
N MET A 211 19.18 23.18 0.76
CA MET A 211 18.00 22.88 1.56
C MET A 211 18.10 21.48 2.22
N TRP A 212 18.50 20.46 1.46
CA TRP A 212 18.70 19.12 2.00
C TRP A 212 19.91 18.99 2.91
N ILE A 213 20.99 19.74 2.66
CA ILE A 213 22.14 19.83 3.58
C ILE A 213 21.68 20.39 4.93
N ALA A 214 20.90 21.49 4.92
CA ALA A 214 20.35 22.07 6.14
C ALA A 214 19.44 21.08 6.88
N TYR A 215 18.69 20.23 6.15
CA TYR A 215 17.90 19.18 6.80
C TYR A 215 18.78 18.08 7.40
N CYS A 216 19.84 17.64 6.71
CA CYS A 216 20.81 16.71 7.27
C CYS A 216 21.46 17.28 8.54
N ASP A 217 21.85 18.55 8.51
CA ASP A 217 22.40 19.25 9.68
C ASP A 217 21.41 19.25 10.85
N PHE A 218 20.12 19.49 10.59
CA PHE A 218 19.06 19.37 11.59
C PHE A 218 18.90 17.95 12.15
N LYS A 219 19.03 16.91 11.32
CA LYS A 219 18.95 15.51 11.79
C LYS A 219 20.17 15.11 12.62
N LEU A 220 21.35 15.66 12.29
CA LEU A 220 22.61 15.39 13.00
C LEU A 220 22.70 16.15 14.33
N ASP A 221 22.34 17.44 14.33
CA ASP A 221 22.32 18.32 15.51
C ASP A 221 21.14 19.27 15.41
N LYS A 222 20.11 19.02 16.25
CA LYS A 222 18.88 19.82 16.23
C LYS A 222 19.11 21.28 16.57
N PHE A 223 20.03 21.60 17.48
CA PHE A 223 20.23 22.98 17.91
C PHE A 223 20.88 23.76 16.78
N LYS A 224 22.01 23.26 16.26
CA LYS A 224 22.72 23.89 15.16
C LYS A 224 21.89 23.90 13.88
N GLY A 225 21.18 22.82 13.58
CA GLY A 225 20.36 22.75 12.37
C GLY A 225 19.15 23.69 12.40
N ILE A 226 18.60 24.02 13.57
CA ILE A 226 17.60 25.10 13.68
C ILE A 226 18.20 26.44 13.24
N GLU A 227 19.41 26.76 13.69
CA GLU A 227 20.10 27.99 13.29
C GLU A 227 20.36 28.04 11.78
N GLU A 228 20.81 26.93 11.19
CA GLU A 228 21.05 26.85 9.74
C GLU A 228 19.76 26.92 8.92
N LEU A 229 18.67 26.27 9.36
CA LEU A 229 17.37 26.38 8.71
C LEU A 229 16.82 27.81 8.77
N ASP A 230 16.94 28.48 9.92
CA ASP A 230 16.47 29.86 10.07
C ASP A 230 17.31 30.84 9.24
N LYS A 231 18.62 30.62 9.17
CA LYS A 231 19.52 31.38 8.30
C LYS A 231 19.12 31.20 6.83
N LEU A 232 18.96 29.97 6.37
CA LEU A 232 18.58 29.65 4.99
C LEU A 232 17.23 30.29 4.63
N LEU A 233 16.26 30.24 5.54
CA LEU A 233 14.95 30.89 5.37
C LEU A 233 15.08 32.41 5.25
N ASN A 234 15.88 33.04 6.10
CA ASN A 234 16.08 34.50 6.12
C ASN A 234 16.77 34.99 4.85
N GLU A 235 17.79 34.28 4.38
CA GLU A 235 18.50 34.61 3.13
C GLU A 235 17.61 34.44 1.90
N ASN A 236 16.63 33.53 1.96
CA ASN A 236 15.77 33.17 0.85
C ASN A 236 14.28 33.49 1.10
N MET A 237 13.97 34.53 1.88
CA MET A 237 12.58 34.88 2.20
C MET A 237 11.73 35.15 0.94
N GLY A 238 12.34 35.52 -0.19
CA GLY A 238 11.67 35.75 -1.48
C GLY A 238 11.34 34.49 -2.26
N ASN A 239 11.82 33.32 -1.82
CA ASN A 239 11.63 32.05 -2.51
C ASN A 239 10.52 31.22 -1.82
N ILE A 240 9.42 30.99 -2.54
CA ILE A 240 8.28 30.27 -2.01
C ILE A 240 8.61 28.79 -1.71
N GLU A 241 9.50 28.16 -2.49
CA GLU A 241 9.87 26.75 -2.30
C GLU A 241 10.69 26.54 -1.04
N VAL A 242 11.57 27.49 -0.69
CA VAL A 242 12.30 27.47 0.59
C VAL A 242 11.33 27.57 1.77
N ASN A 243 10.37 28.50 1.70
CA ASN A 243 9.34 28.64 2.73
C ASN A 243 8.52 27.34 2.90
N LYS A 244 8.09 26.72 1.79
CA LYS A 244 7.37 25.44 1.81
C LYS A 244 8.20 24.34 2.45
N PHE A 245 9.42 24.14 1.97
CA PHE A 245 10.30 23.07 2.41
C PHE A 245 10.66 23.17 3.89
N ILE A 246 11.06 24.35 4.36
CA ILE A 246 11.43 24.54 5.77
C ILE A 246 10.20 24.40 6.67
N SER A 247 9.02 24.90 6.25
CA SER A 247 7.78 24.65 6.98
C SER A 247 7.45 23.15 7.04
N ASP A 248 7.64 22.40 5.96
CA ASP A 248 7.43 20.95 5.95
C ASP A 248 8.38 20.22 6.89
N ILE A 249 9.65 20.62 6.96
CA ILE A 249 10.62 20.07 7.92
C ILE A 249 10.12 20.29 9.33
N TYR A 250 9.81 21.53 9.71
CA TYR A 250 9.30 21.82 11.04
C TYR A 250 8.00 21.07 11.33
N SER A 251 7.11 20.90 10.34
CA SER A 251 5.87 20.13 10.49
C SER A 251 6.11 18.63 10.71
N ARG A 252 7.06 18.03 9.98
CA ARG A 252 7.45 16.61 10.11
C ARG A 252 8.15 16.34 11.43
N GLU A 253 8.98 17.27 11.89
CA GLU A 253 9.73 17.18 13.14
C GLU A 253 8.93 17.69 14.35
N ASN A 254 7.63 17.91 14.17
CA ASN A 254 6.65 18.28 15.20
C ASN A 254 6.83 19.68 15.84
N TYR A 255 7.56 20.59 15.19
CA TYR A 255 7.64 22.02 15.52
C TYR A 255 6.49 22.80 14.85
N LEU A 256 5.26 22.43 15.19
CA LEU A 256 4.05 22.86 14.47
C LEU A 256 3.83 24.38 14.54
N ASP A 257 4.07 25.01 15.69
CA ASP A 257 3.93 26.47 15.86
C ASP A 257 4.88 27.25 14.95
N LYS A 258 6.13 26.78 14.85
CA LYS A 258 7.14 27.40 13.98
C LYS A 258 6.76 27.24 12.51
N SER A 259 6.31 26.05 12.13
CA SER A 259 5.79 25.80 10.78
C SER A 259 4.61 26.71 10.43
N ILE A 260 3.64 26.87 11.34
CA ILE A 260 2.48 27.76 11.14
C ILE A 260 2.92 29.21 11.01
N SER A 261 3.88 29.66 11.84
CA SER A 261 4.42 31.03 11.77
C SER A 261 5.06 31.31 10.41
N ILE A 262 5.90 30.39 9.92
CA ILE A 262 6.53 30.48 8.59
C ILE A 262 5.46 30.55 7.49
N LEU A 263 4.48 29.65 7.52
CA LEU A 263 3.39 29.62 6.53
C LEU A 263 2.54 30.90 6.56
N LYS A 264 2.22 31.44 7.75
CA LYS A 264 1.48 32.71 7.89
C LYS A 264 2.26 33.88 7.27
N ASN A 265 3.57 33.94 7.50
CA ASN A 265 4.42 34.99 6.94
C ASN A 265 4.57 34.83 5.42
N ALA A 266 4.82 33.61 4.94
CA ALA A 266 4.92 33.31 3.52
C ALA A 266 3.61 33.64 2.79
N ARG A 267 2.44 33.29 3.35
CA ARG A 267 1.14 33.60 2.76
C ARG A 267 0.90 35.09 2.55
N LYS A 268 1.32 35.94 3.49
CA LYS A 268 1.25 37.40 3.34
C LYS A 268 2.13 37.90 2.19
N LYS A 269 3.27 37.24 1.95
CA LYS A 269 4.25 37.64 0.95
C LYS A 269 3.92 37.14 -0.46
N PHE A 270 3.33 35.96 -0.56
CA PHE A 270 3.01 35.28 -1.82
C PHE A 270 1.51 35.28 -2.10
N ASP A 271 0.83 36.39 -1.77
CA ASP A 271 -0.58 36.64 -2.09
C ASP A 271 -1.53 35.47 -1.81
N ASN A 272 -1.37 34.82 -0.64
CA ASN A 272 -2.14 33.65 -0.25
C ASN A 272 -2.09 32.52 -1.30
N ASP A 273 -0.88 32.18 -1.75
CA ASP A 273 -0.65 31.05 -2.66
C ASP A 273 -1.35 29.76 -2.17
N PRO A 274 -2.11 29.06 -3.04
CA PRO A 274 -2.88 27.87 -2.65
C PRO A 274 -2.05 26.74 -2.02
N SER A 275 -0.79 26.58 -2.41
CA SER A 275 0.06 25.52 -1.84
C SER A 275 0.45 25.83 -0.39
N LEU A 276 0.56 27.10 0.00
CA LEU A 276 0.81 27.50 1.38
C LEU A 276 -0.45 27.36 2.23
N ILE A 277 -1.62 27.69 1.67
CA ILE A 277 -2.93 27.50 2.35
C ILE A 277 -3.14 26.01 2.65
N THR A 278 -3.00 25.14 1.65
CA THR A 278 -3.23 23.70 1.83
C THR A 278 -2.26 23.08 2.84
N ARG A 279 -0.98 23.49 2.86
CA ARG A 279 -0.01 23.10 3.91
C ARG A 279 -0.46 23.53 5.29
N GLN A 280 -0.86 24.79 5.45
CA GLN A 280 -1.32 25.29 6.74
C GLN A 280 -2.58 24.56 7.21
N ALA A 281 -3.54 24.32 6.32
CA ALA A 281 -4.76 23.57 6.64
C ALA A 281 -4.46 22.16 7.15
N ASN A 282 -3.50 21.45 6.53
CA ASN A 282 -3.07 20.13 7.01
C ASN A 282 -2.47 20.18 8.42
N ILE A 283 -1.75 21.25 8.76
CA ILE A 283 -1.21 21.42 10.11
C ILE A 283 -2.32 21.76 11.09
N LEU A 284 -3.23 22.68 10.74
CA LEU A 284 -4.41 22.99 11.55
C LEU A 284 -5.27 21.74 11.80
N LYS A 285 -5.41 20.85 10.81
CA LYS A 285 -6.10 19.58 11.02
C LYS A 285 -5.46 18.74 12.14
N ARG A 286 -4.12 18.71 12.18
CA ARG A 286 -3.34 17.97 13.19
C ARG A 286 -3.38 18.62 14.56
N THR A 287 -3.38 19.95 14.65
CA THR A 287 -3.30 20.69 15.92
C THR A 287 -4.66 21.02 16.52
N GLU A 288 -5.61 21.39 15.68
CA GLU A 288 -6.88 22.01 16.03
C GLU A 288 -8.11 21.19 15.57
N GLY A 289 -7.86 20.14 14.78
CA GLY A 289 -8.88 19.22 14.29
C GLY A 289 -9.47 19.60 12.94
N LEU A 290 -10.22 18.65 12.37
CA LEU A 290 -10.76 18.71 11.01
C LEU A 290 -11.67 19.91 10.75
N ASN A 291 -12.49 20.30 11.72
CA ASN A 291 -13.44 21.42 11.55
C ASN A 291 -12.73 22.76 11.41
N GLN A 292 -11.69 23.03 12.22
CA GLN A 292 -10.95 24.29 12.13
C GLN A 292 -10.17 24.39 10.82
N ALA A 293 -9.61 23.27 10.36
CA ALA A 293 -8.96 23.19 9.06
C ALA A 293 -9.93 23.43 7.89
N LEU A 294 -11.17 22.92 7.97
CA LEU A 294 -12.22 23.17 6.99
C LEU A 294 -12.62 24.65 6.96
N THR A 295 -12.91 25.26 8.12
CA THR A 295 -13.23 26.69 8.22
C THR A 295 -12.11 27.54 7.63
N PHE A 296 -10.86 27.23 7.96
CA PHE A 296 -9.70 27.91 7.39
C PHE A 296 -9.64 27.81 5.85
N LEU A 297 -9.94 26.65 5.28
CA LEU A 297 -9.98 26.48 3.83
C LEU A 297 -11.14 27.23 3.17
N GLU A 298 -12.31 27.24 3.81
CA GLU A 298 -13.50 27.98 3.35
C GLU A 298 -13.23 29.49 3.33
N ASP A 299 -12.62 30.03 4.38
CA ASP A 299 -12.22 31.44 4.48
C ASP A 299 -11.19 31.85 3.40
N ASN A 300 -10.49 30.89 2.81
CA ASN A 300 -9.46 31.13 1.80
C ASN A 300 -9.84 30.61 0.40
N LYS A 301 -11.12 30.28 0.18
CA LYS A 301 -11.62 29.65 -1.06
C LYS A 301 -11.64 30.58 -2.28
N GLU A 302 -11.69 31.89 -2.07
CA GLU A 302 -11.83 32.91 -3.13
C GLU A 302 -10.73 32.88 -4.19
N LYS A 303 -9.57 32.27 -3.89
CA LYS A 303 -8.46 32.10 -4.84
C LYS A 303 -8.76 31.23 -6.06
N ASN A 304 -9.96 30.65 -6.12
CA ASN A 304 -10.40 29.82 -7.23
C ASN A 304 -9.36 28.74 -7.59
N SER A 305 -8.89 28.00 -6.58
CA SER A 305 -7.86 26.98 -6.74
C SER A 305 -8.42 25.57 -6.62
N ALA A 306 -8.16 24.75 -7.64
CA ALA A 306 -8.49 23.34 -7.63
C ALA A 306 -7.86 22.58 -6.45
N SER A 307 -6.66 22.98 -5.98
CA SER A 307 -6.00 22.29 -4.86
C SER A 307 -6.68 22.54 -3.51
N ILE A 308 -7.21 23.75 -3.28
CA ILE A 308 -7.99 24.08 -2.08
C ILE A 308 -9.33 23.37 -2.13
N ASP A 309 -10.02 23.45 -3.26
CA ASP A 309 -11.31 22.81 -3.49
C ASP A 309 -11.22 21.28 -3.33
N LEU A 310 -10.17 20.65 -3.86
CA LEU A 310 -9.92 19.21 -3.64
C LEU A 310 -9.63 18.86 -2.17
N LEU A 311 -8.89 19.70 -1.45
CA LEU A 311 -8.61 19.43 -0.03
C LEU A 311 -9.89 19.53 0.83
N ILE A 312 -10.75 20.51 0.56
CA ILE A 312 -12.07 20.60 1.21
C ILE A 312 -12.89 19.34 0.91
N TYR A 313 -12.92 18.90 -0.36
CA TYR A 313 -13.60 17.66 -0.74
C TYR A 313 -13.09 16.44 0.05
N TYR A 314 -11.78 16.24 0.19
CA TYR A 314 -11.24 15.14 0.97
C TYR A 314 -11.60 15.23 2.46
N TYR A 315 -11.58 16.44 3.03
CA TYR A 315 -11.96 16.64 4.42
C TYR A 315 -13.45 16.36 4.67
N LEU A 316 -14.32 16.63 3.69
CA LEU A 316 -15.73 16.24 3.77
C LEU A 316 -15.90 14.70 3.76
N LEU A 317 -15.12 13.99 2.95
CA LEU A 317 -15.11 12.51 2.96
C LEU A 317 -14.59 11.95 4.29
N GLU A 318 -13.50 12.51 4.83
CA GLU A 318 -12.94 12.11 6.12
C GLU A 318 -13.95 12.30 7.26
N LYS A 319 -14.76 13.36 7.18
CA LYS A 319 -15.87 13.63 8.10
C LYS A 319 -17.10 12.73 7.90
N LYS A 320 -17.09 11.86 6.89
CA LYS A 320 -18.23 11.00 6.48
C LYS A 320 -19.47 11.81 6.08
N GLU A 321 -19.26 13.01 5.55
CA GLU A 321 -20.33 13.86 5.02
C GLU A 321 -20.56 13.60 3.52
N ASP A 322 -20.85 12.34 3.16
CA ASP A 322 -20.83 11.84 1.78
C ASP A 322 -21.73 12.64 0.81
N GLU A 323 -22.92 13.04 1.25
CA GLU A 323 -23.84 13.87 0.45
C GLU A 323 -23.27 15.26 0.15
N LYS A 324 -22.59 15.86 1.13
CA LYS A 324 -21.93 17.15 0.92
C LYS A 324 -20.72 16.98 0.02
N ALA A 325 -19.89 15.96 0.24
CA ALA A 325 -18.75 15.65 -0.61
C ALA A 325 -19.19 15.41 -2.06
N ARG A 326 -20.32 14.73 -2.29
CA ARG A 326 -20.90 14.51 -3.62
C ARG A 326 -21.38 15.80 -4.28
N LYS A 327 -22.11 16.66 -3.57
CA LYS A 327 -22.52 17.97 -4.11
C LYS A 327 -21.29 18.84 -4.41
N TYR A 328 -20.29 18.78 -3.54
CA TYR A 328 -19.07 19.56 -3.66
C TYR A 328 -18.23 19.12 -4.87
N ILE A 329 -17.96 17.82 -5.04
CA ILE A 329 -17.15 17.34 -6.18
C ILE A 329 -17.80 17.70 -7.53
N HIS A 330 -19.13 17.69 -7.60
CA HIS A 330 -19.86 18.13 -8.79
C HIS A 330 -19.67 19.62 -9.07
N SER A 331 -19.79 20.46 -8.04
CA SER A 331 -19.57 21.91 -8.16
C SER A 331 -18.15 22.24 -8.61
N ILE A 332 -17.14 21.56 -8.06
CA ILE A 332 -15.74 21.82 -8.44
C ILE A 332 -15.45 21.29 -9.85
N TYR A 333 -16.11 20.22 -10.30
CA TYR A 333 -16.02 19.74 -11.68
C TYR A 333 -16.58 20.77 -12.67
N GLN A 334 -17.71 21.40 -12.35
CA GLN A 334 -18.26 22.49 -13.20
C GLN A 334 -17.30 23.68 -13.29
N LYS A 335 -16.57 23.96 -12.21
CA LYS A 335 -15.58 25.05 -12.12
C LYS A 335 -14.28 24.72 -12.88
N PHE A 336 -13.85 23.46 -12.83
CA PHE A 336 -12.61 22.98 -13.42
C PHE A 336 -12.84 21.74 -14.29
N PRO A 337 -13.62 21.83 -15.38
CA PRO A 337 -14.04 20.67 -16.17
C PRO A 337 -12.89 19.97 -16.88
N ASN A 338 -11.73 20.63 -17.01
CA ASN A 338 -10.53 20.08 -17.64
C ASN A 338 -9.49 19.55 -16.64
N ASN A 339 -9.77 19.61 -15.33
CA ASN A 339 -8.86 19.10 -14.31
C ASN A 339 -9.03 17.58 -14.16
N ASP A 340 -8.02 16.82 -14.56
CA ASP A 340 -8.10 15.36 -14.63
C ASP A 340 -8.15 14.69 -13.25
N GLN A 341 -7.51 15.30 -12.24
CA GLN A 341 -7.58 14.82 -10.86
C GLN A 341 -9.00 14.93 -10.32
N ILE A 342 -9.69 16.06 -10.58
CA ILE A 342 -11.09 16.25 -10.21
C ILE A 342 -11.98 15.24 -10.94
N LYS A 343 -11.80 15.05 -12.26
CA LYS A 343 -12.55 14.03 -13.03
C LYS A 343 -12.38 12.65 -12.42
N TYR A 344 -11.15 12.25 -12.12
CA TYR A 344 -10.87 10.93 -11.58
C TYR A 344 -11.47 10.74 -10.19
N ARG A 345 -11.35 11.73 -9.30
CA ARG A 345 -11.97 11.68 -7.97
C ARG A 345 -13.49 11.65 -8.04
N TYR A 346 -14.09 12.41 -8.95
CA TYR A 346 -15.53 12.36 -9.15
C TYR A 346 -15.96 11.01 -9.71
N ALA A 347 -15.24 10.45 -10.69
CA ALA A 347 -15.54 9.12 -11.22
C ALA A 347 -15.48 8.03 -10.13
N ARG A 348 -14.45 8.04 -9.27
CA ARG A 348 -14.31 7.09 -8.16
C ARG A 348 -15.48 7.20 -7.18
N LEU A 349 -15.83 8.42 -6.74
CA LEU A 349 -16.99 8.61 -5.87
C LEU A 349 -18.31 8.19 -6.55
N ALA A 350 -18.45 8.47 -7.84
CA ALA A 350 -19.62 8.08 -8.61
C ALA A 350 -19.78 6.56 -8.69
N ILE A 351 -18.68 5.80 -8.85
CA ILE A 351 -18.69 4.33 -8.77
C ILE A 351 -19.21 3.87 -7.39
N ASP A 352 -18.63 4.40 -6.31
CA ASP A 352 -18.99 4.00 -4.94
C ASP A 352 -20.48 4.29 -4.64
N ARG A 353 -21.05 5.31 -5.29
CA ARG A 353 -22.45 5.71 -5.19
C ARG A 353 -23.37 5.12 -6.26
N ARG A 354 -22.85 4.27 -7.15
CA ARG A 354 -23.58 3.68 -8.28
C ARG A 354 -24.15 4.71 -9.26
N GLU A 355 -23.54 5.88 -9.35
CA GLU A 355 -23.80 6.91 -10.39
C GLU A 355 -23.01 6.56 -11.66
N ASN A 356 -23.26 5.37 -12.21
CA ASN A 356 -22.39 4.70 -13.18
C ASN A 356 -22.28 5.44 -14.52
N GLU A 357 -23.30 6.20 -14.94
CA GLU A 357 -23.29 7.00 -16.16
C GLU A 357 -22.26 8.13 -16.07
N ILE A 358 -22.17 8.78 -14.90
CA ILE A 358 -21.21 9.85 -14.63
C ILE A 358 -19.80 9.26 -14.60
N ALA A 359 -19.62 8.14 -13.91
CA ALA A 359 -18.33 7.46 -13.85
C ALA A 359 -17.85 7.02 -15.24
N LEU A 360 -18.74 6.40 -16.04
CA LEU A 360 -18.47 5.96 -17.41
C LEU A 360 -18.01 7.13 -18.29
N TYR A 361 -18.76 8.24 -18.30
CA TYR A 361 -18.41 9.42 -19.10
C TYR A 361 -17.03 9.99 -18.72
N LEU A 362 -16.77 10.14 -17.41
CA LEU A 362 -15.52 10.72 -16.93
C LEU A 362 -14.32 9.80 -17.22
N LEU A 363 -14.46 8.49 -17.04
CA LEU A 363 -13.38 7.51 -17.27
C LEU A 363 -13.12 7.28 -18.77
N ASP A 364 -14.16 7.27 -19.61
CA ASP A 364 -13.99 7.26 -21.08
C ASP A 364 -13.21 8.49 -21.56
N ASN A 365 -13.49 9.68 -20.99
CA ASN A 365 -12.71 10.87 -21.29
C ASN A 365 -11.24 10.75 -20.85
N LEU A 366 -11.00 10.20 -19.64
CA LEU A 366 -9.66 10.05 -19.09
C LEU A 366 -8.81 9.01 -19.83
N THR A 367 -9.39 7.88 -20.23
CA THR A 367 -8.69 6.82 -20.98
C THR A 367 -8.27 7.28 -22.38
N LYS A 368 -9.08 8.11 -23.05
CA LYS A 368 -8.70 8.74 -24.34
C LYS A 368 -7.52 9.70 -24.19
N LYS A 369 -7.46 10.44 -23.09
CA LYS A 369 -6.39 11.43 -22.83
C LYS A 369 -5.11 10.77 -22.31
N TYR A 370 -5.24 9.73 -21.48
CA TYR A 370 -4.14 9.03 -20.83
C TYR A 370 -4.27 7.52 -21.05
N PRO A 371 -4.03 7.03 -22.27
CA PRO A 371 -4.23 5.63 -22.62
C PRO A 371 -3.27 4.68 -21.89
N GLU A 372 -2.18 5.20 -21.31
CA GLU A 372 -1.18 4.42 -20.57
C GLU A 372 -1.47 4.33 -19.06
N ASN A 373 -2.58 4.89 -18.57
CA ASN A 373 -2.95 4.79 -17.16
C ASN A 373 -3.84 3.56 -16.92
N PRO A 374 -3.34 2.50 -16.23
CA PRO A 374 -4.09 1.26 -16.05
C PRO A 374 -5.33 1.43 -15.19
N ASP A 375 -5.30 2.31 -14.18
CA ASP A 375 -6.42 2.52 -13.26
C ASP A 375 -7.65 3.03 -14.02
N TYR A 376 -7.46 3.97 -14.96
CA TYR A 376 -8.57 4.52 -15.73
C TYR A 376 -9.29 3.46 -16.56
N TRP A 377 -8.53 2.56 -17.18
CA TRP A 377 -9.08 1.43 -17.93
C TRP A 377 -9.77 0.42 -17.01
N ALA A 378 -9.17 0.06 -15.89
CA ALA A 378 -9.74 -0.92 -14.98
C ALA A 378 -11.05 -0.41 -14.35
N PHE A 379 -11.10 0.86 -13.93
CA PHE A 379 -12.34 1.47 -13.44
C PHE A 379 -13.39 1.69 -14.53
N LEU A 380 -12.97 1.96 -15.78
CA LEU A 380 -13.88 1.99 -16.92
C LEU A 380 -14.54 0.62 -17.12
N GLY A 381 -13.76 -0.47 -17.00
CA GLY A 381 -14.25 -1.84 -17.00
C GLY A 381 -15.31 -2.10 -15.93
N ASN A 382 -15.06 -1.64 -14.69
CA ASN A 382 -16.03 -1.76 -13.59
C ASN A 382 -17.36 -1.08 -13.93
N CYS A 383 -17.31 0.11 -14.54
CA CYS A 383 -18.51 0.82 -14.96
C CYS A 383 -19.24 0.09 -16.09
N ALA A 384 -18.50 -0.45 -17.06
CA ALA A 384 -19.07 -1.17 -18.20
C ALA A 384 -19.79 -2.46 -17.79
N ILE A 385 -19.32 -3.17 -16.76
CA ILE A 385 -20.03 -4.34 -16.20
C ILE A 385 -21.45 -3.97 -15.76
N PHE A 386 -21.65 -2.82 -15.12
CA PHE A 386 -22.97 -2.43 -14.62
C PHE A 386 -24.01 -2.27 -15.73
N PHE A 387 -23.59 -1.85 -16.93
CA PHE A 387 -24.46 -1.66 -18.09
C PHE A 387 -24.54 -2.90 -19.00
N ASP A 388 -23.97 -4.04 -18.60
CA ASP A 388 -23.81 -5.23 -19.44
C ASP A 388 -23.06 -4.95 -20.76
N TYR A 389 -22.24 -3.89 -20.81
CA TYR A 389 -21.36 -3.57 -21.94
C TYR A 389 -20.12 -4.47 -21.92
N ASN A 390 -20.35 -5.77 -22.05
CA ASN A 390 -19.36 -6.83 -21.84
C ASN A 390 -18.14 -6.70 -22.77
N ASP A 391 -18.35 -6.28 -24.02
CA ASP A 391 -17.25 -6.07 -24.98
C ASP A 391 -16.35 -4.91 -24.54
N LEU A 392 -16.96 -3.79 -24.11
CA LEU A 392 -16.22 -2.66 -23.54
C LEU A 392 -15.50 -3.07 -22.26
N ALA A 393 -16.18 -3.76 -21.34
CA ALA A 393 -15.59 -4.23 -20.08
C ALA A 393 -14.36 -5.10 -20.34
N LEU A 394 -14.48 -6.11 -21.20
CA LEU A 394 -13.39 -7.02 -21.54
C LEU A 394 -12.23 -6.28 -22.22
N SER A 395 -12.53 -5.38 -23.17
CA SER A 395 -11.49 -4.58 -23.84
C SER A 395 -10.73 -3.68 -22.87
N ALA A 396 -11.45 -3.02 -21.94
CA ALA A 396 -10.88 -2.13 -20.95
C ALA A 396 -10.02 -2.89 -19.93
N TYR A 397 -10.51 -4.00 -19.39
CA TYR A 397 -9.71 -4.81 -18.46
C TYR A 397 -8.49 -5.43 -19.12
N LYS A 398 -8.59 -5.92 -20.37
CA LYS A 398 -7.41 -6.43 -21.10
C LYS A 398 -6.37 -5.34 -21.32
N LYS A 399 -6.79 -4.11 -21.61
CA LYS A 399 -5.86 -2.98 -21.70
C LYS A 399 -5.18 -2.68 -20.36
N ALA A 400 -5.94 -2.72 -19.26
CA ALA A 400 -5.39 -2.54 -17.92
C ALA A 400 -4.45 -3.70 -17.51
N GLU A 401 -4.78 -4.93 -17.86
CA GLU A 401 -3.94 -6.13 -17.64
C GLU A 401 -2.61 -6.00 -18.38
N GLU A 402 -2.62 -5.56 -19.65
CA GLU A 402 -1.42 -5.30 -20.45
C GLU A 402 -0.51 -4.26 -19.77
N LEU A 403 -1.06 -3.11 -19.40
CA LEU A 403 -0.33 -2.00 -18.80
C LEU A 403 0.27 -2.34 -17.42
N THR A 404 -0.31 -3.30 -16.72
CA THR A 404 0.15 -3.76 -15.40
C THR A 404 1.01 -5.02 -15.47
N ASN A 405 1.36 -5.49 -16.67
CA ASN A 405 2.08 -6.75 -16.90
C ASN A 405 1.45 -7.95 -16.18
N SER A 406 0.11 -7.96 -16.13
CA SER A 406 -0.70 -8.98 -15.47
C SER A 406 -0.37 -9.20 -13.99
N GLN A 407 0.12 -8.19 -13.27
CA GLN A 407 0.50 -8.31 -11.86
C GLN A 407 -0.62 -7.90 -10.88
N GLN A 408 -1.76 -7.43 -11.37
CA GLN A 408 -2.87 -6.93 -10.54
C GLN A 408 -4.00 -7.96 -10.48
N SER A 409 -4.08 -8.71 -9.37
CA SER A 409 -5.05 -9.80 -9.14
C SER A 409 -6.49 -9.36 -9.43
N TRP A 410 -6.91 -8.23 -8.87
CA TRP A 410 -8.28 -7.72 -9.01
C TRP A 410 -8.68 -7.39 -10.46
N ILE A 411 -7.74 -7.02 -11.33
CA ILE A 411 -7.99 -6.79 -12.76
C ILE A 411 -8.22 -8.13 -13.46
N VAL A 412 -7.32 -9.08 -13.24
CA VAL A 412 -7.40 -10.44 -13.82
C VAL A 412 -8.67 -11.16 -13.35
N GLY A 413 -9.02 -11.00 -12.08
CA GLY A 413 -10.24 -11.57 -11.49
C GLY A 413 -11.52 -11.00 -12.12
N ASN A 414 -11.55 -9.70 -12.41
CA ASN A 414 -12.68 -9.09 -13.11
C ASN A 414 -12.82 -9.54 -14.56
N ILE A 415 -11.73 -9.82 -15.27
CA ILE A 415 -11.80 -10.45 -16.60
C ILE A 415 -12.50 -11.82 -16.50
N GLY A 416 -12.09 -12.63 -15.52
CA GLY A 416 -12.72 -13.92 -15.27
C GLY A 416 -14.20 -13.81 -14.92
N ASN A 417 -14.59 -12.79 -14.13
CA ASN A 417 -15.99 -12.51 -13.82
C ASN A 417 -16.81 -12.14 -15.09
N VAL A 418 -16.24 -11.36 -16.02
CA VAL A 418 -16.90 -11.05 -17.30
C VAL A 418 -17.13 -12.32 -18.13
N TYR A 419 -16.13 -13.20 -18.24
CA TYR A 419 -16.31 -14.49 -18.93
C TYR A 419 -17.40 -15.35 -18.27
N ASN A 420 -17.45 -15.40 -16.93
CA ASN A 420 -18.47 -16.14 -16.20
C ASN A 420 -19.88 -15.61 -16.52
N ASN A 421 -20.07 -14.29 -16.49
CA ASN A 421 -21.35 -13.64 -16.78
C ASN A 421 -21.83 -13.92 -18.22
N ARG A 422 -20.90 -14.20 -19.14
CA ARG A 422 -21.20 -14.47 -20.56
C ARG A 422 -21.33 -15.96 -20.90
N GLY A 423 -21.17 -16.85 -19.93
CA GLY A 423 -21.28 -18.29 -20.14
C GLY A 423 -19.98 -18.98 -20.54
N PHE A 424 -18.88 -18.25 -20.66
CA PHE A 424 -17.56 -18.82 -20.96
C PHE A 424 -16.89 -19.32 -19.68
N TYR A 425 -17.49 -20.36 -19.07
CA TYR A 425 -17.12 -20.77 -17.72
C TYR A 425 -15.71 -21.38 -17.64
N SER A 426 -15.18 -21.94 -18.72
CA SER A 426 -13.83 -22.53 -18.71
C SER A 426 -12.76 -21.45 -18.64
N GLU A 427 -12.88 -20.43 -19.48
CA GLU A 427 -12.03 -19.24 -19.54
C GLU A 427 -12.16 -18.43 -18.24
N ALA A 428 -13.37 -18.31 -17.71
CA ALA A 428 -13.62 -17.68 -16.42
C ALA A 428 -12.80 -18.33 -15.31
N ILE A 429 -12.85 -19.67 -15.18
CA ILE A 429 -12.11 -20.41 -14.16
C ILE A 429 -10.60 -20.24 -14.35
N GLU A 430 -10.10 -20.22 -15.58
CA GLU A 430 -8.67 -20.01 -15.86
C GLU A 430 -8.20 -18.63 -15.37
N TYR A 431 -8.91 -17.57 -15.74
CA TYR A 431 -8.58 -16.21 -15.30
C TYR A 431 -8.71 -16.05 -13.78
N LEU A 432 -9.76 -16.60 -13.17
CA LEU A 432 -9.96 -16.48 -11.73
C LEU A 432 -8.91 -17.27 -10.93
N LYS A 433 -8.46 -18.43 -11.43
CA LYS A 433 -7.31 -19.15 -10.84
C LYS A 433 -6.03 -18.34 -10.93
N ARG A 434 -5.77 -17.70 -12.07
CA ARG A 434 -4.62 -16.79 -12.22
C ARG A 434 -4.71 -15.61 -11.24
N ALA A 435 -5.89 -15.07 -11.00
CA ALA A 435 -6.09 -14.01 -10.00
C ALA A 435 -5.76 -14.49 -8.58
N ILE A 436 -6.21 -15.70 -8.21
CA ILE A 436 -5.87 -16.36 -6.94
C ILE A 436 -4.36 -16.64 -6.83
N ASP A 437 -3.70 -17.01 -7.93
CA ASP A 437 -2.26 -17.25 -7.93
C ASP A 437 -1.45 -15.95 -7.70
N LEU A 438 -1.97 -14.81 -8.15
CA LEU A 438 -1.38 -13.48 -7.94
C LEU A 438 -1.63 -12.96 -6.52
N ASP A 439 -2.84 -13.20 -5.98
CA ASP A 439 -3.24 -12.83 -4.63
C ASP A 439 -4.06 -13.95 -4.00
N LYS A 440 -3.40 -14.69 -3.10
CA LYS A 440 -3.96 -15.90 -2.51
C LYS A 440 -5.01 -15.63 -1.44
N ASP A 441 -5.17 -14.36 -1.04
CA ASP A 441 -6.13 -13.93 -0.04
C ASP A 441 -7.29 -13.13 -0.69
N ASP A 442 -7.39 -13.14 -2.02
CA ASP A 442 -8.48 -12.48 -2.76
C ASP A 442 -9.80 -13.26 -2.63
N ASP A 443 -10.55 -13.00 -1.54
CA ASP A 443 -11.89 -13.55 -1.27
C ASP A 443 -12.84 -13.38 -2.46
N TYR A 444 -12.72 -12.26 -3.18
CA TYR A 444 -13.55 -12.01 -4.36
C TYR A 444 -13.21 -13.00 -5.47
N ALA A 445 -11.93 -13.26 -5.75
CA ALA A 445 -11.54 -14.24 -6.76
C ALA A 445 -11.97 -15.68 -6.40
N TYR A 446 -11.95 -16.07 -5.12
CA TYR A 446 -12.47 -17.36 -4.69
C TYR A 446 -13.99 -17.48 -4.85
N ASP A 447 -14.75 -16.48 -4.41
CA ASP A 447 -16.22 -16.47 -4.57
C ASP A 447 -16.61 -16.56 -6.05
N ARG A 448 -15.96 -15.75 -6.89
CA ARG A 448 -16.16 -15.78 -8.34
C ARG A 448 -15.76 -17.13 -8.95
N THR A 449 -14.69 -17.76 -8.48
CA THR A 449 -14.28 -19.10 -8.95
C THR A 449 -15.33 -20.14 -8.61
N SER A 450 -15.82 -20.14 -7.38
CA SER A 450 -16.89 -21.04 -6.92
C SER A 450 -18.15 -20.87 -7.76
N SER A 451 -18.54 -19.62 -8.02
CA SER A 451 -19.66 -19.28 -8.91
C SER A 451 -19.46 -19.82 -10.33
N ALA A 452 -18.28 -19.63 -10.91
CA ALA A 452 -17.97 -20.12 -12.26
C ALA A 452 -17.98 -21.65 -12.35
N ILE A 453 -17.43 -22.36 -11.36
CA ILE A 453 -17.47 -23.83 -11.28
C ILE A 453 -18.92 -24.32 -11.19
N LYS A 454 -19.74 -23.69 -10.32
CA LYS A 454 -21.15 -24.04 -10.15
C LYS A 454 -21.93 -23.83 -11.45
N ASN A 455 -21.72 -22.72 -12.15
CA ASN A 455 -22.39 -22.43 -13.41
C ASN A 455 -21.99 -23.44 -14.49
N ARG A 456 -20.70 -23.80 -14.59
CA ARG A 456 -20.23 -24.85 -15.49
C ARG A 456 -20.85 -26.22 -15.18
N SER A 457 -21.02 -26.56 -13.91
CA SER A 457 -21.68 -27.82 -13.51
C SER A 457 -23.14 -27.84 -13.95
N LYS A 458 -23.87 -26.75 -13.73
CA LYS A 458 -25.28 -26.61 -14.16
C LYS A 458 -25.41 -26.70 -15.68
N GLU A 459 -24.50 -26.11 -16.44
CA GLU A 459 -24.48 -26.25 -17.90
C GLU A 459 -24.32 -27.72 -18.32
N LYS A 460 -23.40 -28.46 -17.70
CA LYS A 460 -23.23 -29.90 -17.97
C LYS A 460 -24.47 -30.72 -17.66
N GLU A 461 -25.19 -30.41 -16.57
CA GLU A 461 -26.46 -31.06 -16.24
C GLU A 461 -27.53 -30.78 -17.31
N LYS A 462 -27.70 -29.52 -17.72
CA LYS A 462 -28.62 -29.15 -18.80
C LYS A 462 -28.30 -29.85 -20.12
N ILE A 463 -27.02 -30.00 -20.45
CA ILE A 463 -26.59 -30.75 -21.63
C ILE A 463 -27.04 -32.21 -21.51
N LYS A 464 -26.82 -32.86 -20.36
CA LYS A 464 -27.26 -34.26 -20.15
C LYS A 464 -28.77 -34.41 -20.27
N GLU A 465 -29.54 -33.51 -19.66
CA GLU A 465 -31.01 -33.50 -19.77
C GLU A 465 -31.46 -33.33 -21.22
N SER A 466 -30.84 -32.41 -21.95
CA SER A 466 -31.14 -32.17 -23.37
C SER A 466 -30.81 -33.39 -24.24
N CYS A 467 -29.67 -34.05 -23.98
CA CYS A 467 -29.31 -35.29 -24.66
C CYS A 467 -30.29 -36.43 -24.35
N ALA A 468 -30.70 -36.59 -23.08
CA ALA A 468 -31.67 -37.60 -22.68
C ALA A 468 -33.05 -37.37 -23.33
N GLN A 469 -33.50 -36.11 -23.39
CA GLN A 469 -34.70 -35.73 -24.10
C GLN A 469 -34.58 -35.98 -25.61
N GLY A 470 -33.45 -35.63 -26.22
CA GLY A 470 -33.18 -35.92 -27.62
C GLY A 470 -33.20 -37.42 -27.93
N GLN A 471 -32.60 -38.24 -27.07
CA GLN A 471 -32.63 -39.70 -27.18
C GLN A 471 -34.06 -40.25 -27.11
N LYS A 472 -34.88 -39.74 -26.18
CA LYS A 472 -36.30 -40.11 -26.08
C LYS A 472 -37.05 -39.78 -27.37
N LEU A 473 -36.89 -38.56 -27.90
CA LEU A 473 -37.54 -38.13 -29.14
C LEU A 473 -37.13 -38.97 -30.35
N LEU A 474 -35.87 -39.39 -30.44
CA LEU A 474 -35.40 -40.29 -31.51
C LEU A 474 -36.05 -41.68 -31.42
N ASN A 475 -36.25 -42.21 -30.22
CA ASN A 475 -36.89 -43.52 -30.03
C ASN A 475 -38.40 -43.49 -30.29
N GLU A 476 -39.05 -42.35 -30.07
CA GLU A 476 -40.48 -42.13 -30.36
C GLU A 476 -40.75 -41.83 -31.84
N TYR A 477 -39.71 -41.64 -32.65
CA TYR A 477 -39.84 -41.40 -34.08
C TYR A 477 -40.23 -42.69 -34.82
N ILE A 478 -41.53 -42.83 -35.11
CA ILE A 478 -42.07 -43.93 -35.92
C ILE A 478 -41.80 -43.62 -37.40
N ILE A 479 -41.13 -44.54 -38.11
CA ILE A 479 -41.06 -44.50 -39.57
C ILE A 479 -42.43 -44.94 -40.09
N GLU A 480 -43.23 -44.01 -40.61
CA GLU A 480 -44.38 -44.38 -41.42
C GLU A 480 -43.85 -45.00 -42.73
N GLU A 481 -44.11 -46.30 -42.93
CA GLU A 481 -43.85 -47.03 -44.19
C GLU A 481 -44.81 -46.60 -45.31
#